data_AF-A0A7W1DSD0-F1
#
_entry.id   AF-A0A7W1DSD0-F1
#
_cell.length_a   1.000
_cell.length_b   1.000
_cell.length_c   1.000
_cell.angle_alpha   90.00
_cell.angle_beta   90.00
_cell.angle_gamma   90.00
#
_symmetry.space_group_name_H-M   'P 1'
#
loop_
_entity.id
_entity.type
_entity.pdbx_description
1 polymer ?
#
loop_
_entity_poly.entity_id
_entity_poly.type
_entity_poly.pdbx_seq_one_letter_code
_entity_poly.pdbx_strand_id
1 'polypeptide(L)'
;MSTADIAAVAERVALGRERILAEIRKVIVGQDEVIDQVLMALFTGGHCLITGVPGLAKTLLIKTVAQILDLSFKRIQFTPDLMPADITGTEVLDENAGHRSLRFVQGPI
;
A
#
# COMPACT_ATOMS: atom_id res chain seq x y z
N MET A 1 6.50 -8.40 -30.58
CA MET A 1 7.74 -8.30 -29.78
C MET A 1 8.65 -9.42 -30.22
N SER A 2 9.87 -9.11 -30.62
CA SER A 2 10.91 -10.11 -30.86
C SER A 2 11.40 -10.68 -29.51
N THR A 3 11.99 -11.86 -29.51
CA THR A 3 12.59 -12.47 -28.31
C THR A 3 13.65 -11.56 -27.67
N ALA A 4 14.35 -10.76 -28.48
CA ALA A 4 15.31 -9.77 -28.01
C ALA A 4 14.66 -8.62 -27.22
N ASP A 5 13.46 -8.18 -27.62
CA ASP A 5 12.73 -7.11 -26.93
C ASP A 5 12.26 -7.55 -25.54
N ILE A 6 11.84 -8.81 -25.40
CA ILE A 6 11.40 -9.38 -24.11
C ILE A 6 12.58 -9.46 -23.14
N ALA A 7 13.74 -9.91 -23.61
CA ALA A 7 14.95 -10.02 -22.79
C ALA A 7 15.38 -8.64 -22.24
N ALA A 8 15.39 -7.61 -23.08
CA ALA A 8 15.74 -6.25 -22.67
C ALA A 8 14.77 -5.67 -21.62
N VAL A 9 13.47 -5.93 -21.76
CA VAL A 9 12.46 -5.51 -20.77
C VAL A 9 12.65 -6.25 -19.45
N ALA A 10 12.88 -7.56 -19.49
CA ALA A 10 13.11 -8.37 -18.31
C ALA A 10 14.35 -7.89 -17.52
N GLU A 11 15.43 -7.55 -18.22
CA GLU A 11 16.64 -7.00 -17.60
C GLU A 11 16.39 -5.66 -16.90
N ARG A 12 15.64 -4.76 -17.54
CA ARG A 12 15.25 -3.48 -16.92
C ARG A 12 14.44 -3.66 -15.65
N VAL A 13 13.51 -4.63 -15.64
CA VAL A 13 12.70 -4.95 -14.45
C VAL A 13 13.58 -5.53 -13.33
N ALA A 14 14.50 -6.45 -13.67
CA ALA A 14 15.43 -7.03 -12.71
C ALA A 14 16.30 -5.96 -12.04
N LEU A 15 16.86 -5.04 -12.83
CA LEU A 15 17.70 -3.94 -12.35
C LEU A 15 16.90 -2.94 -11.50
N GLY A 16 15.63 -2.69 -11.86
CA GLY A 16 14.69 -1.92 -11.05
C GLY A 16 14.43 -2.57 -9.68
N ARG A 17 14.17 -3.88 -9.66
CA ARG A 17 13.98 -4.65 -8.42
C ARG A 17 15.19 -4.57 -7.50
N GLU A 18 16.40 -4.71 -8.02
CA GLU A 18 17.62 -4.61 -7.21
C GLU A 18 17.77 -3.25 -6.53
N ARG A 19 17.47 -2.16 -7.26
CA ARG A 19 17.48 -0.81 -6.70
C ARG A 19 16.46 -0.65 -5.57
N ILE A 20 15.24 -1.16 -5.76
CA ILE A 20 14.19 -1.14 -4.73
C ILE A 20 14.64 -1.91 -3.48
N LEU A 21 15.17 -3.13 -3.65
CA LEU A 21 15.65 -3.94 -2.54
C LEU A 21 16.80 -3.27 -1.78
N ALA A 22 17.72 -2.62 -2.49
CA ALA A 22 18.82 -1.88 -1.88
C ALA A 22 18.32 -0.74 -0.98
N GLU A 23 17.28 -0.01 -1.38
CA GLU A 23 16.67 1.03 -0.55
C GLU A 23 15.90 0.46 0.64
N ILE A 24 15.14 -0.63 0.45
CA ILE A 24 14.38 -1.26 1.55
C ILE A 24 15.33 -1.76 2.65
N ARG A 25 16.44 -2.40 2.28
CA ARG A 25 17.43 -2.98 3.21
C ARG A 25 18.14 -1.95 4.10
N LYS A 26 18.10 -0.67 3.75
CA LYS A 26 18.61 0.42 4.62
C LYS A 26 17.75 0.63 5.86
N VAL A 27 16.48 0.22 5.83
CA VAL A 27 15.51 0.44 6.91
C VAL A 27 15.02 -0.88 7.51
N ILE A 28 14.79 -1.89 6.68
CA ILE A 28 14.28 -3.20 7.07
C ILE A 28 15.41 -4.22 7.08
N VAL A 29 15.64 -4.86 8.23
CA VAL A 29 16.71 -5.84 8.43
C VAL A 29 16.12 -7.23 8.64
N GLY A 30 16.66 -8.24 7.95
CA GLY A 30 16.37 -9.66 8.21
C GLY A 30 14.98 -10.15 7.75
N GLN A 31 14.34 -9.49 6.78
CA GLN A 31 13.02 -9.88 6.26
C GLN A 31 12.99 -10.03 4.72
N ASP A 32 14.07 -10.52 4.11
CA ASP A 32 14.19 -10.62 2.64
C ASP A 32 13.03 -11.40 1.99
N GLU A 33 12.61 -12.53 2.57
CA GLU A 33 11.51 -13.34 2.02
C GLU A 33 10.17 -12.58 2.02
N VAL A 34 9.85 -11.88 3.11
CA VAL A 34 8.62 -11.09 3.22
C VAL A 34 8.64 -9.93 2.24
N ILE A 35 9.79 -9.27 2.08
CA ILE A 35 9.96 -8.19 1.10
C ILE A 35 9.67 -8.71 -0.31
N ASP A 36 10.21 -9.87 -0.68
CA ASP A 36 9.99 -10.47 -1.99
C ASP A 36 8.51 -10.83 -2.24
N GLN A 37 7.83 -11.39 -1.23
CA GLN A 37 6.40 -11.69 -1.31
C GLN A 37 5.54 -10.43 -1.45
N VAL A 38 5.86 -9.37 -0.72
CA VAL A 38 5.16 -8.07 -0.80
C VAL A 38 5.35 -7.44 -2.19
N LEU A 39 6.57 -7.45 -2.73
CA LEU A 39 6.84 -6.93 -4.08
C LEU A 39 6.14 -7.77 -5.16
N MET A 40 6.12 -9.10 -5.03
CA MET A 40 5.38 -9.97 -5.94
C MET A 40 3.87 -9.66 -5.92
N ALA A 41 3.27 -9.54 -4.73
CA ALA A 41 1.86 -9.17 -4.62
C ALA A 41 1.58 -7.81 -5.25
N LEU A 42 2.44 -6.82 -5.01
CA LEU A 42 2.28 -5.48 -5.56
C LEU A 42 2.35 -5.47 -7.10
N PHE A 43 3.36 -6.11 -7.69
CA PHE A 43 3.54 -6.12 -9.15
C PHE A 43 2.50 -6.93 -9.90
N THR A 44 1.85 -7.89 -9.22
CA THR A 44 0.76 -8.69 -9.79
C THR A 44 -0.62 -8.10 -9.52
N GLY A 45 -0.72 -6.99 -8.78
CA GLY A 45 -1.99 -6.39 -8.37
C GLY A 45 -2.76 -7.22 -7.33
N GLY A 46 -2.06 -8.10 -6.61
CA GLY A 46 -2.62 -8.94 -5.56
C GLY A 46 -2.72 -8.24 -4.19
N HIS A 47 -3.31 -8.96 -3.23
CA HIS A 47 -3.39 -8.55 -1.83
C HIS A 47 -2.56 -9.50 -0.96
N CYS A 48 -1.93 -8.98 0.09
CA CYS A 48 -1.15 -9.78 1.03
C CYS A 48 -1.68 -9.65 2.47
N LEU A 49 -1.62 -10.75 3.21
CA LEU A 49 -1.87 -10.78 4.65
C LEU A 49 -0.53 -11.00 5.37
N ILE A 50 -0.06 -9.99 6.10
CA ILE A 50 1.21 -10.06 6.82
C ILE A 50 0.97 -10.43 8.28
N THR A 51 1.26 -11.67 8.64
CA THR A 51 1.08 -12.21 9.99
C THR A 51 2.39 -12.19 10.79
N GLY A 52 2.30 -12.36 12.11
CA GLY A 52 3.44 -12.47 13.02
C GLY A 52 3.32 -11.55 14.23
N VAL A 53 4.26 -11.64 15.15
CA VAL A 53 4.15 -10.96 16.45
C VAL A 53 4.22 -9.43 16.33
N PRO A 54 3.60 -8.70 17.27
CA PRO A 54 3.72 -7.24 17.35
C PRO A 54 5.19 -6.80 17.43
N GLY A 55 5.50 -5.66 16.81
CA GLY A 55 6.84 -5.06 16.87
C GLY A 55 7.81 -5.50 15.75
N LEU A 56 7.44 -6.45 14.88
CA LEU A 56 8.29 -6.89 13.76
C LEU A 56 8.24 -5.98 12.53
N ALA A 57 8.19 -4.66 12.73
CA ALA A 57 8.29 -3.67 11.66
C ALA A 57 7.31 -3.83 10.47
N LYS A 58 6.18 -4.55 10.61
CA LYS A 58 5.21 -4.79 9.50
C LYS A 58 4.72 -3.48 8.88
N THR A 59 4.28 -2.54 9.73
CA THR A 59 3.84 -1.22 9.29
C THR A 59 4.98 -0.41 8.69
N LEU A 60 6.18 -0.54 9.25
CA LEU A 60 7.37 0.15 8.73
C LEU A 60 7.72 -0.37 7.34
N LEU A 61 7.71 -1.68 7.13
CA LEU A 61 7.95 -2.33 5.84
C LEU A 61 7.02 -1.78 4.76
N ILE A 62 5.70 -1.83 4.96
CA ILE A 62 4.74 -1.37 3.95
C ILE A 62 4.86 0.14 3.71
N LYS A 63 5.09 0.93 4.77
CA LYS A 63 5.35 2.38 4.63
C LYS A 63 6.62 2.66 3.83
N THR A 64 7.70 1.95 4.10
CA THR A 64 8.98 2.08 3.38
C THR A 64 8.83 1.71 1.91
N VAL A 65 8.15 0.61 1.60
CA VAL A 65 7.86 0.21 0.21
C VAL A 65 7.07 1.30 -0.51
N ALA A 66 6.01 1.84 0.12
CA ALA A 66 5.21 2.90 -0.47
C ALA A 66 6.04 4.17 -0.72
N GLN A 67 6.92 4.56 0.20
CA GLN A 67 7.79 5.73 0.03
C GLN A 67 8.81 5.55 -1.10
N ILE A 68 9.43 4.38 -1.22
CA ILE A 68 10.43 4.10 -2.26
C ILE A 68 9.79 4.10 -3.66
N LEU A 69 8.56 3.63 -3.75
CA LEU A 69 7.81 3.51 -5.01
C LEU A 69 6.90 4.71 -5.30
N ASP A 70 6.95 5.76 -4.49
CA ASP A 70 6.11 6.96 -4.60
C ASP A 70 4.60 6.64 -4.65
N LEU A 71 4.16 5.71 -3.78
CA LEU A 71 2.78 5.27 -3.66
C LEU A 71 2.06 5.97 -2.50
N SER A 72 0.75 6.15 -2.64
CA SER A 72 -0.09 6.58 -1.52
C SER A 72 -0.16 5.49 -0.44
N PHE A 73 0.19 5.83 0.79
CA PHE A 73 0.06 4.94 1.93
C PHE A 73 -1.08 5.39 2.84
N LYS A 74 -2.05 4.50 3.06
CA LYS A 74 -3.18 4.71 3.97
C LYS A 74 -3.25 3.55 4.96
N ARG A 75 -3.38 3.86 6.26
CA ARG A 75 -3.48 2.86 7.33
C ARG A 75 -4.85 2.96 7.99
N ILE A 76 -5.60 1.86 7.96
CA ILE A 76 -6.88 1.72 8.64
C ILE A 76 -6.68 0.75 9.81
N GLN A 77 -6.96 1.19 11.02
CA GLN A 77 -6.96 0.32 12.19
C GLN A 77 -8.36 -0.26 12.36
N PHE A 78 -8.47 -1.58 12.26
CA PHE A 78 -9.73 -2.27 12.53
C PHE A 78 -10.00 -2.22 14.04
N THR A 79 -11.19 -1.74 14.39
CA THR A 79 -11.80 -1.76 15.73
C THR A 79 -13.15 -2.49 15.63
N PRO A 80 -13.69 -3.05 16.72
CA PRO A 80 -14.98 -3.75 16.67
C PRO A 80 -16.14 -2.85 16.23
N ASP A 81 -16.00 -1.53 16.41
CA ASP A 81 -17.02 -0.54 16.09
C ASP A 81 -16.88 0.08 14.69
N LEU A 82 -15.81 -0.27 13.95
CA LEU A 82 -15.53 0.32 12.64
C LEU A 82 -16.65 -0.04 11.65
N MET A 83 -17.35 0.96 11.12
CA MET A 83 -18.38 0.77 10.10
C MET A 83 -17.77 0.85 8.70
N PRO A 84 -18.34 0.15 7.70
CA PRO A 84 -17.90 0.28 6.30
C PRO A 84 -17.89 1.74 5.81
N ALA A 85 -18.85 2.55 6.26
CA ALA A 85 -18.96 3.96 5.92
C ALA A 85 -17.77 4.79 6.46
N ASP A 86 -17.13 4.38 7.56
CA ASP A 86 -15.91 5.02 8.06
C ASP A 86 -14.70 4.79 7.13
N ILE A 87 -14.80 3.81 6.24
CA ILE A 87 -13.74 3.42 5.29
C ILE A 87 -13.99 4.04 3.91
N THR A 88 -15.22 3.91 3.38
CA THR A 88 -15.57 4.39 2.03
C THR A 88 -16.09 5.83 2.00
N GLY A 89 -16.57 6.34 3.14
CA GLY A 89 -17.23 7.64 3.25
C GLY A 89 -18.74 7.53 3.49
N THR A 90 -19.33 8.66 3.88
CA THR A 90 -20.75 8.78 4.26
C THR A 90 -21.34 10.12 3.84
N GLU A 91 -22.66 10.17 3.66
CA GLU A 91 -23.40 11.43 3.46
C GLU A 91 -23.74 12.05 4.82
N VAL A 92 -23.38 13.31 5.00
CA VAL A 92 -23.65 14.08 6.22
C VAL A 92 -24.59 15.22 5.89
N LEU A 93 -25.61 15.43 6.73
CA LEU A 93 -26.49 16.58 6.60
C LEU A 93 -25.75 17.84 7.09
N ASP A 94 -25.56 18.79 6.19
CA ASP A 94 -24.98 20.10 6.45
C ASP A 94 -26.12 21.13 6.54
N GLU A 95 -26.18 21.88 7.65
CA GLU A 95 -27.16 22.95 7.88
C GLU A 95 -26.45 24.30 7.86
N ASN A 96 -26.48 24.97 6.71
CA ASN A 96 -25.95 26.33 6.55
C ASN A 96 -27.10 27.31 6.31
N ALA A 97 -27.20 28.35 7.16
CA ALA A 97 -28.13 29.47 7.00
C ALA A 97 -29.60 29.05 6.70
N GLY A 98 -30.10 28.01 7.37
CA GLY A 98 -31.48 27.53 7.24
C GLY A 98 -31.74 26.61 6.04
N HIS A 99 -30.72 26.28 5.24
CA HIS A 99 -30.82 25.29 4.17
C HIS A 99 -30.16 23.97 4.59
N ARG A 100 -30.90 22.87 4.42
CA ARG A 100 -30.43 21.49 4.61
C ARG A 100 -29.88 20.97 3.30
N SER A 101 -28.61 20.61 3.25
CA SER A 101 -27.98 19.95 2.11
C SER A 101 -27.26 18.67 2.54
N LEU A 102 -27.31 17.63 1.71
CA LEU A 102 -26.46 16.46 1.90
C LEU A 102 -25.07 16.74 1.33
N ARG A 103 -24.03 16.46 2.12
CA ARG A 103 -22.63 16.59 1.74
C ARG A 103 -21.92 15.25 1.98
N PHE A 104 -21.29 14.73 0.93
CA PHE A 104 -20.44 13.56 1.04
C PHE A 104 -19.13 13.88 1.76
N VAL A 105 -18.79 13.05 2.75
CA VAL A 105 -17.51 13.07 3.47
C VAL A 105 -16.76 11.78 3.10
N GLN A 106 -15.67 11.93 2.35
CA GLN A 106 -14.87 10.80 1.88
C GLN A 106 -14.13 10.12 3.03
N GLY A 107 -14.18 8.79 3.06
CA GLY A 107 -13.40 7.97 3.97
C GLY A 107 -11.93 7.87 3.55
N PRO A 108 -11.11 7.10 4.28
CA PRO A 108 -9.73 6.86 3.91
C PRO A 108 -9.59 6.17 2.55
N ILE A 109 -10.57 5.46 1.98
CA ILE A 109 -10.46 4.96 0.59
C ILE A 109 -11.57 5.49 -0.30
#